data_AF-A0AAQ4E625-F1
#
_entry.id   AF-A0AAQ4E625-F1
#
_cell.length_a   1.000
_cell.length_b   1.000
_cell.length_c   1.000
_cell.angle_alpha   90.00
_cell.angle_beta   90.00
_cell.angle_gamma   90.00
#
_symmetry.space_group_name_H-M   'P 1'
#
loop_
_entity.id
_entity.type
_entity.pdbx_description
1 polymer ?
#
loop_
_entity_poly.entity_id
_entity_poly.type
_entity_poly.pdbx_seq_one_letter_code
_entity_poly.pdbx_strand_id
1 'polypeptide(L)'
;MKCPLEQDIDINSIIPANSSYWTYEGSLTTPPCYESVTWIVFKEPIEVSREQFEAFRELMSYKEGGGPQVATDGPILKNFRPPQPLNGRVVREPAE
;
A
#
# COMPACT_ATOMS: atom_id res chain seq x y z
N MET A 1 -5.45 20.84 10.14
CA MET A 1 -4.01 21.14 10.24
C MET A 1 -3.36 20.74 8.93
N LYS A 2 -2.72 21.66 8.19
CA LYS A 2 -1.79 21.27 7.13
C LYS A 2 -0.46 21.01 7.84
N CYS A 3 -0.04 19.76 7.91
CA CYS A 3 1.35 19.45 8.21
C CYS A 3 2.14 19.84 6.95
N PRO A 4 2.89 20.95 6.94
CA PRO A 4 3.72 21.26 5.80
C PRO A 4 4.82 20.20 5.76
N LEU A 5 4.93 19.47 4.66
CA LEU A 5 6.13 18.68 4.42
C LEU A 5 7.31 19.64 4.43
N GLU A 6 8.34 19.35 5.22
CA GLU A 6 9.52 20.22 5.31
C GLU A 6 10.29 20.27 3.99
N GLN A 7 10.12 19.25 3.13
CA GLN A 7 10.67 19.16 1.79
C GLN A 7 9.70 18.43 0.85
N ASP A 8 9.82 18.73 -0.45
CA ASP A 8 9.11 18.00 -1.49
C ASP A 8 9.57 16.54 -1.54
N ILE A 9 8.63 15.62 -1.73
CA ILE A 9 8.90 14.18 -1.86
C ILE A 9 9.01 13.84 -3.34
N ASP A 10 10.19 13.40 -3.79
CA ASP A 10 10.37 12.85 -5.13
C ASP A 10 9.93 11.38 -5.17
N ILE A 11 8.85 11.09 -5.89
CA ILE A 11 8.30 9.75 -6.04
C ILE A 11 9.24 8.84 -6.84
N ASN A 12 10.05 9.38 -7.74
CA ASN A 12 10.97 8.56 -8.54
C ASN A 12 12.06 7.91 -7.67
N SER A 13 12.35 8.49 -6.51
CA SER A 13 13.31 7.92 -5.54
C SER A 13 12.88 6.58 -4.93
N ILE A 14 11.58 6.23 -5.02
CA ILE A 14 11.03 4.98 -4.49
C ILE A 14 10.60 4.00 -5.59
N ILE A 15 10.94 4.28 -6.85
CA ILE A 15 10.73 3.34 -7.95
C ILE A 15 12.01 2.50 -8.10
N PRO A 16 11.91 1.15 -8.16
CA PRO A 16 13.08 0.30 -8.39
C PRO A 16 13.80 0.62 -9.70
N ALA A 17 15.12 0.40 -9.72
CA ALA A 17 15.92 0.64 -10.92
C ALA A 17 15.48 -0.25 -12.09
N ASN A 18 15.16 -1.52 -11.82
CA ASN A 18 14.51 -2.40 -12.78
C ASN A 18 12.98 -2.25 -12.69
N SER A 19 12.42 -1.57 -13.67
CA SER A 19 10.97 -1.34 -13.76
C SER A 19 10.19 -2.51 -14.34
N SER A 20 10.74 -3.71 -14.47
CA SER A 20 9.97 -4.90 -14.87
C SER A 20 8.88 -5.21 -13.85
N TYR A 21 7.69 -5.60 -14.34
CA TYR A 21 6.50 -5.75 -13.51
C TYR A 21 5.56 -6.85 -14.00
N TRP A 22 4.71 -7.31 -13.09
CA TRP A 22 3.51 -8.07 -13.43
C TRP A 22 2.29 -7.15 -13.45
N THR A 23 1.31 -7.46 -14.31
CA THR A 23 0.05 -6.72 -14.39
C THR A 23 -1.17 -7.61 -14.52
N TYR A 24 -2.27 -7.19 -13.89
CA TYR A 24 -3.57 -7.87 -13.94
C TYR A 24 -4.72 -6.93 -13.53
N GLU A 25 -5.92 -7.25 -13.98
CA GLU A 25 -7.15 -6.54 -13.56
C GLU A 25 -7.62 -7.05 -12.18
N GLY A 26 -8.00 -6.14 -11.30
CA GLY A 26 -8.41 -6.45 -9.94
C GLY A 26 -9.22 -5.35 -9.29
N SER A 27 -9.22 -5.37 -7.95
CA SER A 27 -10.01 -4.46 -7.13
C SER A 27 -9.14 -3.61 -6.22
N LEU A 28 -9.77 -2.61 -5.59
CA LEU A 28 -9.23 -2.01 -4.37
C LEU A 28 -9.05 -3.09 -3.28
N THR A 29 -7.99 -2.97 -2.48
CA THR A 29 -7.75 -3.83 -1.30
C THR A 29 -8.43 -3.31 -0.04
N THR A 30 -9.05 -2.13 -0.12
CA THR A 30 -9.83 -1.50 0.94
C THR A 30 -11.28 -1.31 0.49
N PRO A 31 -12.25 -1.33 1.42
CA PRO A 31 -13.65 -1.04 1.10
C PRO A 31 -13.80 0.30 0.34
N PRO A 32 -14.69 0.37 -0.66
CA PRO A 32 -15.72 -0.60 -1.02
C PRO A 32 -15.26 -1.73 -1.97
N CYS A 33 -13.95 -1.93 -2.17
CA CYS A 33 -13.40 -3.04 -2.98
C CYS A 33 -13.84 -3.04 -4.45
N TYR A 34 -14.02 -1.87 -5.08
CA TYR A 34 -14.41 -1.78 -6.50
C TYR A 34 -13.39 -2.45 -7.44
N GLU A 35 -13.90 -3.19 -8.42
CA GLU A 35 -13.13 -3.89 -9.48
C GLU A 35 -12.80 -2.94 -10.64
N SER A 36 -12.05 -1.89 -10.36
CA SER A 36 -11.70 -0.84 -11.31
C SER A 36 -10.19 -0.58 -11.38
N VAL A 37 -9.38 -1.57 -11.00
CA VAL A 37 -7.92 -1.38 -10.82
C VAL A 37 -7.15 -2.28 -11.78
N THR A 38 -6.33 -1.69 -12.65
CA THR A 38 -5.21 -2.39 -13.30
C THR A 38 -4.00 -2.33 -12.37
N TRP A 39 -3.59 -3.48 -11.83
CA TRP A 39 -2.43 -3.57 -10.95
C TRP A 39 -1.13 -3.56 -11.76
N ILE A 40 -0.13 -2.85 -11.24
CA ILE A 40 1.27 -2.88 -11.69
C ILE A 40 2.09 -3.24 -10.46
N VAL A 41 2.72 -4.42 -10.47
CA VAL A 41 3.51 -4.93 -9.33
C VAL A 41 4.94 -5.13 -9.81
N PHE A 42 5.84 -4.23 -9.39
CA PHE A 42 7.26 -4.34 -9.70
C PHE A 42 7.85 -5.63 -9.16
N LYS A 43 8.78 -6.21 -9.92
CA LYS A 43 9.47 -7.45 -9.55
C LYS A 43 10.56 -7.20 -8.50
N GLU A 44 11.25 -6.08 -8.63
CA GLU A 44 12.29 -5.66 -7.71
C GLU A 44 11.65 -4.94 -6.51
N PRO A 45 11.93 -5.35 -5.26
CA PRO A 45 11.45 -4.65 -4.07
C PRO A 45 12.30 -3.40 -3.79
N ILE A 46 11.72 -2.43 -3.08
CA ILE A 46 12.50 -1.39 -2.42
C ILE A 46 12.97 -1.88 -1.05
N GLU A 47 14.18 -1.52 -0.67
CA GLU A 47 14.73 -1.81 0.65
C GLU A 47 14.40 -0.68 1.63
N VAL A 48 14.12 -1.04 2.88
CA VAL A 48 13.92 -0.09 3.98
C VAL A 48 14.78 -0.52 5.16
N SER A 49 15.28 0.45 5.92
CA SER A 49 16.00 0.16 7.15
C SER A 49 15.04 -0.40 8.21
N ARG A 50 15.62 -1.08 9.20
CA ARG A 50 14.84 -1.61 10.32
C ARG A 50 14.16 -0.48 11.10
N GLU A 51 14.86 0.61 11.32
CA GLU A 51 14.37 1.79 12.04
C GLU A 51 13.20 2.44 11.30
N GLN A 52 13.28 2.53 9.96
CA GLN A 52 12.17 3.01 9.14
C GLN A 52 10.95 2.09 9.26
N PHE A 53 11.16 0.77 9.20
CA PHE A 53 10.07 -0.19 9.36
C PHE A 53 9.42 -0.11 10.75
N GLU A 54 10.22 0.01 11.81
CA GLU A 54 9.74 0.14 13.19
C GLU A 54 8.92 1.43 13.37
N ALA A 55 9.34 2.56 12.75
CA ALA A 55 8.56 3.79 12.77
C ALA A 55 7.14 3.64 12.20
N PHE A 56 6.95 2.82 11.15
CA PHE A 56 5.60 2.50 10.65
C PHE A 56 4.78 1.66 11.64
N ARG A 57 5.42 0.84 12.49
CA ARG A 57 4.75 0.00 13.50
C ARG A 57 4.28 0.78 14.73
N GLU A 58 4.79 1.98 14.93
CA GLU A 58 4.39 2.89 16.00
C GLU A 58 3.14 3.72 15.63
N LEU A 59 2.70 3.65 14.35
CA LEU A 59 1.52 4.38 13.90
C LEU A 59 0.25 3.88 14.57
N MET A 60 -0.58 4.83 14.99
CA MET A 60 -1.85 4.59 15.66
C MET A 60 -3.00 5.01 14.74
N SER A 61 -4.06 4.23 14.76
CA SER A 61 -5.34 4.60 14.15
C SER A 61 -6.22 5.28 15.18
N TYR A 62 -6.87 6.35 14.75
CA TYR A 62 -7.83 7.10 15.56
C TYR A 62 -8.97 7.58 14.67
N LYS A 63 -10.16 7.66 15.26
CA LYS A 63 -11.28 8.37 14.62
C LYS A 63 -11.04 9.88 14.63
N GLU A 64 -11.06 10.49 13.45
CA GLU A 64 -11.04 11.96 13.33
C GLU A 64 -12.24 12.55 14.09
N GLY A 65 -11.98 13.50 15.00
CA GLY A 65 -13.01 14.15 15.82
C GLY A 65 -13.32 13.52 17.18
N GLY A 66 -12.52 12.56 17.67
CA GLY A 66 -12.57 12.14 19.08
C GLY A 66 -13.85 11.42 19.50
N GLY A 67 -14.50 10.71 18.56
CA GLY A 67 -15.67 9.88 18.87
C GLY A 67 -15.34 8.72 19.81
N PRO A 68 -16.35 7.96 20.27
CA PRO A 68 -16.15 6.82 21.16
C PRO A 68 -15.13 5.85 20.57
N GLN A 69 -14.27 5.29 21.42
CA GLN A 69 -13.29 4.32 20.97
C GLN A 69 -14.02 3.16 20.27
N VAL A 70 -13.71 2.95 18.99
CA VAL A 70 -14.24 1.83 18.22
C VAL A 70 -13.24 0.70 18.25
N ALA A 71 -13.69 -0.54 18.01
CA ALA A 71 -12.83 -1.73 18.04
C ALA A 71 -11.61 -1.68 17.08
N THR A 72 -11.58 -0.68 16.20
CA THR A 72 -10.50 -0.44 15.24
C THR A 72 -9.45 0.56 15.74
N ASP A 73 -9.64 1.25 16.87
CA ASP A 73 -8.65 2.17 17.42
C ASP A 73 -7.46 1.41 18.02
N GLY A 74 -6.25 1.93 17.81
CA GLY A 74 -5.02 1.31 18.30
C GLY A 74 -3.90 1.20 17.25
N PRO A 75 -2.83 0.45 17.56
CA PRO A 75 -1.67 0.33 16.69
C PRO A 75 -2.01 -0.30 15.33
N ILE A 76 -1.47 0.28 14.25
CA ILE A 76 -1.64 -0.23 12.89
C ILE A 76 -0.61 -1.34 12.64
N LEU A 77 -0.99 -2.58 12.92
CA LEU A 77 -0.09 -3.73 12.79
C LEU A 77 -0.36 -4.63 11.57
N LYS A 78 -1.62 -4.83 11.18
CA LYS A 78 -1.97 -5.80 10.12
C LYS A 78 -2.99 -5.21 9.15
N ASN A 79 -2.61 -4.10 8.52
CA ASN A 79 -3.41 -3.35 7.55
C ASN A 79 -3.28 -3.92 6.12
N PHE A 80 -3.34 -5.24 5.96
CA PHE A 80 -3.33 -5.91 4.67
C PHE A 80 -4.56 -6.79 4.52
N ARG A 81 -5.06 -6.89 3.28
CA ARG A 81 -6.13 -7.82 2.92
C ARG A 81 -5.51 -9.18 2.56
N PRO A 82 -6.08 -10.33 3.00
CA PRO A 82 -5.60 -11.64 2.57
C PRO A 82 -5.67 -11.81 1.05
N PRO A 83 -4.77 -12.60 0.44
CA PRO A 83 -4.86 -12.96 -0.98
C PRO A 83 -6.25 -13.49 -1.33
N GLN A 84 -6.78 -13.05 -2.47
CA GLN A 84 -8.09 -13.47 -2.96
C GLN A 84 -7.91 -14.49 -4.10
N PRO A 85 -8.91 -15.34 -4.38
CA PRO A 85 -8.83 -16.33 -5.46
C PRO A 85 -8.47 -15.68 -6.79
N LEU A 86 -7.54 -16.30 -7.54
CA LEU A 86 -7.15 -15.79 -8.87
C LEU A 86 -8.33 -15.85 -9.86
N ASN A 87 -9.22 -16.84 -9.70
CA ASN A 87 -10.30 -17.14 -10.64
C ASN A 87 -9.74 -17.32 -12.06
N GLY A 88 -10.45 -16.86 -13.09
CA GLY A 88 -10.01 -16.93 -14.49
C GLY A 88 -9.04 -15.83 -14.93
N ARG A 89 -8.50 -15.03 -14.00
CA ARG A 89 -7.61 -13.91 -14.36
C ARG A 89 -6.23 -14.44 -14.76
N VAL A 90 -5.65 -13.79 -15.77
CA VAL A 90 -4.28 -14.05 -16.23
C VAL A 90 -3.39 -12.92 -15.74
N VAL A 91 -2.35 -13.28 -15.00
CA VAL A 91 -1.26 -12.35 -14.66
C VAL A 91 -0.31 -12.30 -15.84
N ARG A 92 -0.05 -11.10 -16.35
CA ARG A 92 0.83 -10.88 -17.50
C ARG A 92 2.14 -10.27 -17.03
N GLU A 93 3.19 -10.64 -17.74
CA GLU A 93 4.46 -9.92 -17.74
C GLU A 93 4.58 -9.28 -19.13
N PRO A 94 4.46 -7.95 -19.24
CA PRO A 94 4.70 -7.27 -20.50
C PRO A 94 6.14 -7.51 -20.93
N ALA A 95 6.34 -7.92 -22.18
CA ALA A 95 7.66 -7.91 -22.78
C ALA A 95 8.16 -6.47 -22.88
N GLU A 96 9.46 -6.25 -22.67
CA GLU A 96 10.12 -4.97 -22.96
C GLU A 96 9.89 -4.51 -24.40
#